data_AF-A0A7J4K942-F1
#
_entry.id   AF-A0A7J4K942-F1
#
_cell.length_a   1.000
_cell.length_b   1.000
_cell.length_c   1.000
_cell.angle_alpha   90.00
_cell.angle_beta   90.00
_cell.angle_gamma   90.00
#
_symmetry.space_group_name_H-M   'P 1'
#
loop_
_entity.id
_entity.type
_entity.pdbx_description
1 polymer ?
#
loop_
_entity_poly.entity_id
_entity_poly.type
_entity_poly.pdbx_seq_one_letter_code
_entity_poly.pdbx_strand_id
1 'polypeptide(L)'
;MLAILGFEFFRNAVIAGLISSIACGVIGSFVVVKRLVSMSGGLAHAAFGGVGLGYFLGIDPFIGAAGFTLGIAALIGMIREKFGQHMETLIGAVWAAGMA
;
A
#
# COMPACT_ATOMS: atom_id res chain seq x y z
N MET A 1 -34.05 -0.65 -8.99
CA MET A 1 -32.82 0.01 -8.51
C MET A 1 -32.42 -0.42 -7.09
N LEU A 2 -33.33 -0.48 -6.11
CA LEU A 2 -33.00 -0.94 -4.75
C LEU A 2 -32.74 -2.46 -4.58
N ALA A 3 -33.11 -3.30 -5.56
CA ALA A 3 -32.93 -4.76 -5.47
C ALA A 3 -31.46 -5.21 -5.30
N ILE A 4 -30.50 -4.40 -5.76
CA ILE A 4 -29.07 -4.67 -5.65
C ILE A 4 -28.56 -4.64 -4.20
N LEU A 5 -29.21 -3.87 -3.31
CA LEU A 5 -28.86 -3.82 -1.89
C LEU A 5 -29.29 -5.07 -1.10
N GLY A 6 -30.10 -5.95 -1.71
CA GLY A 6 -30.44 -7.25 -1.13
C GLY A 6 -29.28 -8.24 -1.14
N PHE A 7 -28.27 -8.03 -2.00
CA PHE A 7 -27.08 -8.89 -2.04
C PHE A 7 -26.11 -8.51 -0.93
N GLU A 8 -25.74 -9.49 -0.12
CA GLU A 8 -24.79 -9.31 0.98
C GLU A 8 -23.43 -8.80 0.48
N PHE A 9 -22.99 -9.27 -0.69
CA PHE A 9 -21.80 -8.76 -1.37
C PHE A 9 -21.87 -7.25 -1.61
N PHE A 10 -23.00 -6.75 -2.12
CA PHE A 10 -23.14 -5.33 -2.44
C PHE A 10 -23.16 -4.47 -1.17
N ARG A 11 -23.84 -4.94 -0.11
CA ARG A 11 -23.83 -4.27 1.19
C ARG A 11 -22.43 -4.20 1.79
N ASN A 12 -21.68 -5.30 1.74
CA ASN A 12 -20.30 -5.35 2.22
C ASN A 12 -19.37 -4.48 1.37
N ALA A 13 -19.54 -4.46 0.04
CA ALA A 13 -18.75 -3.62 -0.85
C ALA A 13 -18.96 -2.12 -0.57
N VAL A 14 -20.22 -1.70 -0.34
CA VAL A 14 -20.53 -0.32 0.03
C VAL A 14 -19.91 0.04 1.38
N ILE A 15 -20.06 -0.81 2.40
CA ILE A 15 -19.49 -0.58 3.73
C ILE A 15 -17.94 -0.51 3.66
N ALA A 16 -17.31 -1.46 2.96
CA ALA A 16 -15.87 -1.50 2.78
C ALA A 16 -15.36 -0.26 2.02
N GLY A 17 -16.06 0.15 0.95
CA GLY A 17 -15.75 1.37 0.21
C GLY A 17 -15.83 2.62 1.07
N LEU A 18 -16.86 2.72 1.92
CA LEU A 18 -17.06 3.87 2.80
C LEU A 18 -15.96 3.98 3.86
N ILE A 19 -15.60 2.86 4.50
CA ILE A 19 -14.48 2.78 5.45
C ILE A 19 -13.15 3.10 4.75
N SER A 20 -12.93 2.54 3.55
CA SER A 20 -11.72 2.79 2.77
C SER A 20 -11.59 4.26 2.35
N SER A 21 -12.68 4.92 1.94
CA SER A 21 -12.64 6.36 1.58
C SER A 21 -12.25 7.24 2.76
N ILE A 22 -12.75 6.95 3.96
CA ILE A 22 -12.37 7.70 5.17
C ILE A 22 -10.88 7.49 5.47
N ALA A 23 -10.42 6.24 5.46
CA ALA A 23 -9.02 5.92 5.70
C ALA A 23 -8.08 6.57 4.66
N CYS A 24 -8.40 6.43 3.37
CA CYS A 24 -7.63 7.03 2.28
C CYS A 24 -7.66 8.56 2.32
N GLY A 25 -8.76 9.20 2.73
CA GLY A 25 -8.85 10.64 2.86
C GLY A 25 -7.95 11.20 3.96
N VAL A 26 -7.95 10.56 5.13
CA VAL A 26 -7.10 10.95 6.27
C VAL A 26 -5.63 10.71 5.96
N ILE A 27 -5.28 9.50 5.51
CA ILE A 27 -3.89 9.12 5.20
C ILE A 27 -3.36 9.94 4.02
N GLY A 28 -4.17 10.11 2.97
CA GLY A 28 -3.79 10.87 1.77
C GLY A 28 -3.45 12.32 2.08
N SER A 29 -4.27 12.99 2.90
CA SER A 29 -4.01 14.37 3.34
C SER A 29 -2.67 14.49 4.07
N PHE A 30 -2.37 13.52 4.94
CA PHE A 30 -1.08 13.47 5.65
C PHE A 30 0.11 13.24 4.71
N VAL A 31 -0.02 12.31 3.77
CA VAL A 31 1.01 11.98 2.77
C VAL A 31 1.35 13.20 1.90
N VAL A 32 0.34 13.97 1.49
CA VAL A 32 0.53 15.19 0.69
C VAL A 32 1.28 16.25 1.47
N VAL A 33 0.87 16.55 2.71
CA VAL A 33 1.54 17.57 3.55
C VAL A 33 3.00 17.21 3.82
N LYS A 34 3.30 15.92 4.01
CA LYS A 34 4.67 15.45 4.25
C LYS A 34 5.51 15.29 2.97
N ARG A 35 4.97 15.60 1.78
CA ARG A 35 5.61 15.37 0.47
C ARG A 35 6.08 13.92 0.29
N LEU A 36 5.29 12.96 0.78
CA LEU A 36 5.58 11.52 0.67
C LEU A 36 4.82 10.85 -0.50
N VAL A 37 4.28 11.64 -1.43
CA VAL A 37 3.39 11.16 -2.50
C VAL A 37 4.07 10.11 -3.38
N SER A 38 5.31 10.33 -3.81
CA SER A 38 6.05 9.32 -4.60
C SER A 38 6.24 8.01 -3.80
N MET A 39 6.49 8.10 -2.49
CA MET A 39 6.69 6.93 -1.65
C MET A 39 5.41 6.10 -1.51
N SER A 40 4.26 6.75 -1.47
CA SER A 40 2.95 6.10 -1.47
C SER A 40 2.72 5.23 -2.69
N GLY A 41 3.13 5.68 -3.88
CA GLY A 41 3.01 4.90 -5.12
C GLY A 41 3.92 3.67 -5.17
N GLY A 42 5.16 3.81 -4.70
CA GLY A 42 6.13 2.70 -4.61
C GLY A 42 5.70 1.64 -3.58
N LEU A 43 5.19 2.06 -2.42
CA LEU A 43 4.71 1.14 -1.38
C LEU A 43 3.48 0.34 -1.82
N ALA A 44 2.58 0.92 -2.63
CA ALA A 44 1.43 0.20 -3.18
C ALA A 44 1.86 -0.98 -4.07
N HIS A 45 2.92 -0.80 -4.89
CA HIS A 45 3.43 -1.86 -5.75
C HIS A 45 4.25 -2.90 -4.98
N ALA A 46 5.06 -2.44 -4.01
CA ALA A 46 5.70 -3.32 -3.06
C ALA A 46 4.69 -4.24 -2.35
N ALA A 47 3.52 -3.71 -1.95
CA ALA A 47 2.48 -4.50 -1.30
C ALA A 47 1.99 -5.68 -2.17
N PHE A 48 1.86 -5.49 -3.50
CA PHE A 48 1.53 -6.58 -4.42
C PHE A 48 2.62 -7.67 -4.46
N GLY A 49 3.89 -7.27 -4.45
CA GLY A 49 5.01 -8.22 -4.29
C GLY A 49 4.91 -9.01 -2.97
N GLY A 50 4.48 -8.35 -1.90
CA GLY A 50 4.20 -8.98 -0.60
C GLY A 50 3.03 -9.97 -0.61
N VAL A 51 1.97 -9.67 -1.35
CA VAL A 51 0.84 -10.60 -1.58
C VAL A 51 1.33 -11.85 -2.31
N GLY A 52 2.14 -11.68 -3.37
CA GLY A 52 2.73 -12.79 -4.12
C GLY A 52 3.66 -13.67 -3.28
N LEU A 53 4.51 -13.03 -2.47
CA LEU A 53 5.37 -13.73 -1.50
C LEU A 53 4.54 -14.47 -0.44
N GLY A 54 3.50 -13.84 0.10
CA GLY A 54 2.59 -14.50 1.06
C GLY A 54 1.96 -15.75 0.47
N TYR A 55 1.46 -15.66 -0.77
CA TYR A 55 0.91 -16.79 -1.50
C TYR A 55 1.96 -17.90 -1.75
N PHE A 56 3.18 -17.53 -2.15
CA PHE A 56 4.27 -18.49 -2.40
C PHE A 56 4.72 -19.24 -1.13
N LEU A 57 4.77 -18.55 0.01
CA LEU A 57 5.13 -19.15 1.30
C LEU A 57 3.95 -19.90 1.97
N GLY A 58 2.75 -19.86 1.39
CA GLY A 58 1.54 -20.45 1.98
C GLY A 58 1.06 -19.71 3.24
N ILE A 59 1.49 -18.46 3.43
CA ILE A 59 1.07 -17.59 4.55
C ILE A 59 -0.14 -16.76 4.09
N ASP A 60 -0.94 -16.30 5.04
CA ASP A 60 -2.04 -15.40 4.75
C ASP A 60 -1.56 -14.18 3.90
N PRO A 61 -2.15 -13.94 2.71
CA PRO A 61 -1.68 -12.89 1.80
C PRO A 61 -1.72 -11.50 2.42
N PHE A 62 -2.60 -11.27 3.40
CA PHE A 62 -2.71 -10.00 4.10
C PHE A 62 -1.51 -9.77 5.01
N ILE A 63 -1.03 -10.83 5.68
CA ILE A 63 0.17 -10.80 6.51
C ILE A 63 1.41 -10.64 5.63
N GLY A 64 1.47 -11.36 4.50
CA GLY A 64 2.56 -11.22 3.53
C GLY A 64 2.67 -9.79 2.98
N ALA A 65 1.54 -9.20 2.58
CA ALA A 65 1.46 -7.82 2.12
C ALA A 65 1.91 -6.83 3.21
N ALA A 66 1.37 -6.96 4.43
CA ALA A 66 1.69 -6.07 5.53
C ALA A 66 3.19 -6.16 5.91
N GLY A 67 3.71 -7.37 6.09
CA GLY A 67 5.10 -7.59 6.48
C GLY A 67 6.10 -7.05 5.45
N PHE A 68 5.87 -7.35 4.17
CA PHE A 68 6.76 -6.90 3.10
C PHE A 68 6.70 -5.37 2.90
N THR A 69 5.50 -4.79 2.93
CA THR A 69 5.32 -3.33 2.79
C THR A 69 5.95 -2.58 3.96
N LEU A 70 5.80 -3.07 5.19
CA LEU A 70 6.45 -2.51 6.37
C LEU A 70 7.98 -2.62 6.28
N GLY A 71 8.49 -3.76 5.80
CA GLY A 71 9.92 -3.95 5.57
C GLY A 71 10.49 -2.95 4.58
N ILE A 72 9.82 -2.73 3.45
CA ILE A 72 10.22 -1.74 2.45
C ILE A 72 10.09 -0.31 2.98
N ALA A 73 9.01 0.02 3.69
CA ALA A 73 8.83 1.33 4.31
C ALA A 73 9.96 1.65 5.32
N ALA A 74 10.33 0.66 6.14
CA ALA A 74 11.44 0.78 7.09
C ALA A 74 12.78 0.95 6.37
N LEU A 75 13.04 0.13 5.34
CA LEU A 75 14.27 0.21 4.54
C LEU A 75 14.44 1.60 3.91
N ILE A 76 13.38 2.12 3.27
CA ILE A 76 13.38 3.47 2.69
C ILE A 76 13.58 4.52 3.80
N GLY A 77 12.93 4.36 4.96
CA GLY A 77 13.10 5.25 6.11
C GLY A 77 14.55 5.29 6.64
N MET A 78 15.20 4.14 6.80
CA MET A 78 16.59 4.05 7.25
C MET A 78 17.57 4.66 6.24
N ILE A 79 17.35 4.41 4.93
CA ILE A 79 18.18 4.96 3.87
C ILE A 79 17.98 6.48 3.77
N ARG A 80 16.76 6.98 3.95
CA ARG A 80 16.47 8.42 4.02
C ARG A 80 17.29 9.10 5.11
N GLU A 81 17.36 8.51 6.29
CA GLU A 81 18.07 9.08 7.43
C GLU A 81 19.60 9.07 7.23
N LYS A 82 20.15 8.05 6.55
CA LYS A 82 21.59 7.94 6.27
C LYS A 82 22.07 8.70 5.03
N PHE A 83 21.28 8.78 3.95
CA PHE A 83 21.74 9.23 2.63
C PHE A 83 21.04 10.48 2.07
N GLY A 84 20.07 11.06 2.78
CA GLY A 84 19.66 12.47 2.68
C GLY A 84 19.13 13.06 1.35
N GLN A 85 19.30 12.45 0.18
CA GLN A 85 19.09 13.15 -1.11
C GLN A 85 18.48 12.34 -2.26
N HIS A 86 18.48 11.00 -2.25
CA HIS A 86 17.99 10.20 -3.41
C HIS A 86 16.73 9.37 -3.12
N MET A 87 15.76 9.96 -2.42
CA MET A 87 14.50 9.27 -2.10
C MET A 87 13.72 8.89 -3.36
N GLU A 88 13.71 9.74 -4.38
CA GLU A 88 13.02 9.47 -5.65
C GLU A 88 13.62 8.28 -6.41
N THR A 89 14.94 8.16 -6.42
CA THR A 89 15.64 7.03 -7.04
C THR A 89 15.33 5.71 -6.33
N LEU A 90 15.30 5.74 -4.99
CA LEU A 90 14.99 4.56 -4.18
C LEU A 90 13.54 4.11 -4.36
N ILE A 91 12.61 5.07 -4.38
CA ILE A 91 11.19 4.82 -4.67
C ILE A 91 11.03 4.27 -6.09
N GLY A 92 11.74 4.82 -7.07
CA GLY A 92 11.73 4.33 -8.45
C GLY A 92 12.25 2.89 -8.58
N ALA A 93 13.32 2.55 -7.84
CA ALA A 93 13.84 1.18 -7.80
C ALA A 93 12.84 0.20 -7.17
N VAL A 94 12.22 0.57 -6.06
CA VAL A 94 11.16 -0.23 -5.41
C VAL A 94 9.96 -0.40 -6.33
N TRP A 95 9.58 0.66 -7.05
CA TRP A 95 8.45 0.61 -7.98
C TRP A 95 8.74 -0.31 -9.16
N ALA A 96 9.93 -0.24 -9.75
CA ALA A 96 10.36 -1.15 -10.82
C ALA A 96 10.45 -2.60 -10.34
N ALA A 97 10.98 -2.83 -9.14
CA ALA A 97 11.07 -4.17 -8.54
C ALA A 97 9.70 -4.77 -8.20
N GLY A 98 8.73 -3.94 -7.78
CA GLY A 98 7.37 -4.40 -7.48
C GLY A 98 6.50 -4.67 -8.73
N MET A 99 6.92 -4.20 -9.91
CA MET A 99 6.24 -4.40 -11.20
C MET A 99 6.88 -5.51 -12.05
N ALA A 100 8.05 -6.02 -11.66
CA ALA A 100 8.77 -7.10 -12.33
C ALA A 100 8.33 -8.47 -11.79
#